data_AF-A0A3E0IF54-F1
#
_entry.id   AF-A0A3E0IF54-F1
#
_cell.length_a   1.000
_cell.length_b   1.000
_cell.length_c   1.000
_cell.angle_alpha   90.00
_cell.angle_beta   90.00
_cell.angle_gamma   90.00
#
_symmetry.space_group_name_H-M   'P 1'
#
loop_
_entity.id
_entity.type
_entity.pdbx_description
1 polymer ?
#
loop_
_entity_poly.entity_id
_entity_poly.type
_entity_poly.pdbx_seq_one_letter_code
_entity_poly.pdbx_strand_id
1 'polypeptide(L)' 'MNYLFNLFNDRKEPVVTVYKKESLYFVKGLNGTQLEYVNTKVDDIETFKLSFNLHHAEELGQVDLFELL' A
#
# COMPACT_ATOMS: atom_id res chain seq x y z
N MET A 1 15.44 2.44 -7.02
CA MET A 1 15.21 1.03 -6.68
C MET A 1 13.70 0.81 -6.72
N ASN A 2 13.23 -0.17 -7.48
CA ASN A 2 11.80 -0.39 -7.70
C ASN A 2 11.29 -1.39 -6.67
N TYR A 3 10.14 -1.11 -6.06
CA TYR A 3 9.56 -1.98 -5.04
C TYR A 3 8.06 -2.10 -5.25
N LEU A 4 7.54 -3.28 -4.93
CA LEU A 4 6.11 -3.58 -4.93
C LEU A 4 5.73 -4.03 -3.52
N PHE A 5 4.72 -3.41 -2.93
CA PHE A 5 4.22 -3.79 -1.61
C PHE A 5 2.74 -3.48 -1.47
N ASN A 6 2.07 -4.11 -0.50
CA ASN A 6 0.68 -3.81 -0.17
C ASN A 6 0.59 -2.90 1.05
N LEU A 7 -0.46 -2.09 1.09
CA LEU A 7 -0.90 -1.41 2.31
C LEU A 7 -2.19 -2.05 2.80
N PHE A 8 -2.32 -2.06 4.12
CA PHE A 8 -3.34 -2.79 4.86
C PHE A 8 -4.17 -1.83 5.68
N ASN A 9 -5.45 -2.16 5.86
CA ASN A 9 -6.31 -1.44 6.80
C ASN A 9 -6.06 -1.92 8.26
N ASP A 10 -6.75 -1.29 9.23
CA ASP A 10 -6.69 -1.67 10.65
C ASP A 10 -7.10 -3.12 10.93
N ARG A 11 -7.85 -3.74 10.02
CA ARG A 11 -8.26 -5.16 10.09
C ARG A 11 -7.20 -6.11 9.55
N LYS A 12 -6.02 -5.60 9.17
CA LYS A 12 -4.92 -6.37 8.56
C LYS A 12 -5.26 -6.94 7.18
N GLU A 13 -6.23 -6.36 6.48
CA GLU A 13 -6.61 -6.76 5.13
C GLU A 13 -5.89 -5.87 4.11
N PRO A 14 -5.26 -6.43 3.06
CA PRO A 14 -4.65 -5.63 2.01
C PRO A 14 -5.74 -4.92 1.20
N VAL A 15 -5.57 -3.62 0.95
CA VAL A 15 -6.57 -2.80 0.23
C VAL A 15 -6.01 -2.09 -1.00
N VAL A 16 -4.70 -1.83 -1.04
CA VAL A 16 -4.01 -1.28 -2.20
C VAL A 16 -2.66 -1.95 -2.41
N THR A 17 -2.24 -2.02 -3.66
CA THR A 17 -0.87 -2.34 -4.06
C THR A 17 -0.16 -1.06 -4.49
N VAL A 18 1.06 -0.89 -3.99
CA VAL A 18 1.92 0.27 -4.26
C VAL A 18 3.14 -0.21 -5.04
N TYR A 19 3.36 0.43 -6.18
CA TYR A 19 4.58 0.27 -6.98
C TYR A 19 5.41 1.55 -6.88
N LYS A 20 6.58 1.47 -6.26
CA LYS A 20 7.54 2.58 -6.21
C LYS A 20 8.45 2.52 -7.43
N LYS A 21 8.51 3.61 -8.19
CA LYS A 21 9.46 3.82 -9.29
C LYS A 21 10.14 5.17 -9.10
N GLU A 22 11.46 5.15 -8.92
CA GLU A 22 12.25 6.34 -8.58
C GLU A 22 11.72 7.03 -7.30
N SER A 23 11.27 8.28 -7.42
CA SER A 23 10.70 9.08 -6.32
C SER A 23 9.17 9.10 -6.31
N LEU A 24 8.52 8.27 -7.14
CA LEU A 24 7.07 8.25 -7.29
C LEU A 24 6.49 6.91 -6.86
N TYR A 25 5.31 6.97 -6.26
CA TYR A 25 4.51 5.83 -5.83
C TYR A 25 3.25 5.77 -6.68
N PHE A 26 3.05 4.64 -7.33
CA PHE A 26 1.84 4.33 -8.08
C PHE A 26 0.97 3.45 -7.19
N VAL A 27 -0.19 3.95 -6.79
CA VAL A 27 -1.09 3.28 -5.87
C VAL A 27 -2.32 2.79 -6.63
N LYS A 28 -2.59 1.49 -6.52
CA LYS A 28 -3.73 0.84 -7.16
C LYS A 28 -4.57 0.09 -6.15
N GLY A 29 -5.88 0.35 -6.17
CA GLY A 29 -6.91 -0.36 -5.45
C GLY A 29 -6.96 -1.84 -5.76
N LEU A 30 -7.20 -2.66 -4.74
CA LEU A 30 -7.55 -4.06 -4.90
C LEU A 30 -9.06 -4.20 -5.09
N ASN A 31 -9.47 -5.03 -6.06
CA ASN A 31 -10.89 -5.25 -6.38
C ASN A 31 -11.66 -5.78 -5.17
N GLY A 32 -12.89 -5.29 -4.96
CA GLY A 32 -13.73 -5.72 -3.84
C GLY A 32 -13.30 -5.17 -2.48
N THR A 33 -12.40 -4.17 -2.47
CA THR A 33 -12.02 -3.44 -1.25
C THR A 33 -12.58 -2.02 -1.29
N GLN A 34 -12.57 -1.35 -0.14
CA GLN A 34 -13.02 0.05 -0.03
C GLN A 34 -12.24 1.04 -0.92
N LEU A 35 -11.06 0.64 -1.42
CA LEU A 35 -10.20 1.45 -2.27
C LEU A 35 -10.10 0.93 -3.70
N GLU A 36 -11.00 0.05 -4.15
CA GLU A 36 -10.90 -0.62 -5.46
C GLU A 36 -10.76 0.33 -6.66
N TYR A 37 -11.36 1.52 -6.58
CA TYR A 37 -11.31 2.52 -7.64
C TYR A 37 -10.13 3.49 -7.53
N VAL A 38 -9.28 3.34 -6.52
CA VAL A 38 -8.05 4.13 -6.40
C VAL A 38 -7.08 3.71 -7.50
N ASN A 39 -6.68 4.68 -8.32
CA ASN A 39 -5.59 4.51 -9.26
C ASN A 39 -4.90 5.88 -9.40
N THR A 40 -3.88 6.11 -8.57
CA THR A 40 -3.27 7.43 -8.45
C THR A 40 -1.76 7.33 -8.36
N LYS A 41 -1.11 8.47 -8.60
CA LYS A 41 0.31 8.65 -8.47
C LYS A 41 0.57 9.69 -7.39
N VAL A 42 1.39 9.35 -6.41
CA VAL A 42 1.78 10.24 -5.30
C VAL A 42 3.30 10.29 -5.19
N ASP A 43 3.83 11.41 -4.74
CA ASP A 43 5.25 11.60 -4.41
C ASP A 43 5.54 11.30 -2.93
N ASP A 44 4.53 11.48 -2.07
CA ASP A 44 4.57 11.09 -0.66
C ASP A 44 3.55 10.00 -0.33
N ILE A 45 4.05 8.81 0.01
CA ILE A 45 3.21 7.67 0.39
C ILE A 45 2.66 7.80 1.81
N GLU A 46 3.32 8.54 2.71
CA GLU A 46 2.89 8.66 4.11
C GLU A 46 1.63 9.52 4.21
N THR A 47 1.54 10.62 3.46
CA THR A 47 0.29 11.40 3.37
C THR A 47 -0.89 10.55 2.84
N PHE A 48 -0.63 9.67 1.87
CA PHE A 48 -1.66 8.76 1.37
C PHE A 48 -2.09 7.75 2.45
N LYS A 49 -1.14 7.12 3.15
CA LYS A 49 -1.42 6.19 4.26
C LYS A 49 -2.29 6.84 5.33
N LEU A 50 -1.94 8.04 5.78
CA LEU A 50 -2.66 8.78 6.81
C LEU A 50 -4.09 9.13 6.39
N SER A 51 -4.30 9.47 5.11
CA SER A 51 -5.63 9.84 4.59
C SER A 51 -6.64 8.68 4.64
N PHE A 52 -6.16 7.43 4.62
CA PHE A 52 -6.99 6.23 4.56
C PHE A 52 -6.77 5.28 5.75
N ASN A 53 -6.03 5.69 6.78
CA ASN A 53 -5.60 4.85 7.91
C ASN A 53 -5.00 3.52 7.47
N LEU A 54 -3.94 3.60 6.65
CA LEU A 54 -3.27 2.43 6.09
C LEU A 54 -1.89 2.23 6.71
N HIS A 55 -1.50 0.97 6.76
CA HIS A 55 -0.26 0.52 7.37
C HIS A 55 0.47 -0.47 6.44
N HIS A 56 1.79 -0.46 6.50
CA HIS A 56 2.64 -1.54 6.01
C HIS A 56 2.48 -2.79 6.89
N ALA A 57 2.82 -3.95 6.33
CA ALA A 57 2.77 -5.23 7.05
C ALA A 57 3.59 -5.20 8.35
N GLU A 58 4.80 -4.63 8.30
CA GLU A 58 5.71 -4.49 9.44
C GLU A 58 5.09 -3.68 10.59
N GLU A 59 4.39 -2.60 10.26
CA GLU A 59 3.71 -1.72 11.24
C GLU A 59 2.57 -2.45 11.97
N LEU A 60 2.01 -3.50 11.37
CA LEU A 60 0.94 -4.33 11.95
C LEU A 60 1.46 -5.56 12.71
N GLY A 61 2.78 -5.67 12.86
CA GLY A 61 3.44 -6.86 13.41
C GLY A 61 3.21 -8.11 12.56
N GLN A 62 2.85 -7.94 11.28
CA GLN A 62 2.80 -9.05 10.31
C GLN A 62 4.21 -9.29 9.80
N VAL A 63 5.03 -9.91 10.63
CA VAL A 63 6.37 -10.40 10.24
C VAL A 63 6.21 -11.80 9.66
N ASP A 64 5.48 -11.91 8.54
CA ASP A 64 5.40 -13.17 7.79
C ASP A 64 5.23 -12.88 6.29
N LEU A 65 6.28 -13.22 5.52
CA LEU A 65 6.20 -13.74 4.15
C LEU A 65 5.59 -12.88 3.02
N PHE A 66 5.61 -11.55 3.09
CA PHE A 66 5.25 -10.70 1.94
C PHE A 66 6.41 -9.89 1.33
N GLU A 67 7.65 -10.25 1.64
CA GLU A 67 8.78 -9.94 0.74
C GLU A 67 8.66 -10.80 -0.51
N LEU A 68 7.77 -10.42 -1.44
CA LEU A 68 7.89 -10.87 -2.81
C LEU A 68 8.94 -9.98 -3.48
N LEU A 69 10.12 -10.59 -3.62
CA LEU A 69 11.28 -10.22 -4.47
C LEU A 69 10.93 -9.35 -5.68
#